data_AF-A0A8R2AI65-F1
#
_entry.id   AF-A0A8R2AI65-F1
#
_cell.length_a   1.000
_cell.length_b   1.000
_cell.length_c   1.000
_cell.angle_alpha   90.00
_cell.angle_beta   90.00
_cell.angle_gamma   90.00
#
_symmetry.space_group_name_H-M   'P 1'
#
loop_
_entity.id
_entity.type
_entity.pdbx_description
1 polymer ?
#
loop_
_entity_poly.entity_id
_entity_poly.type
_entity_poly.pdbx_seq_one_letter_code
_entity_poly.pdbx_strand_id
1 'polypeptide(L)'
;MFWEVFHEFNIDDKKKFLLFLTGSDRVPIMGMKAIKIYIQPTLDDNFLPVAHTCFNLLDLPKYKSKGKLKYKLTQAIHQTQGFSLV
;
A
#
# COMPACT_ATOMS: atom_id res chain seq x y z
N MET A 1 12.13 -5.82 -4.02
CA MET A 1 11.65 -4.46 -4.37
C MET A 1 10.54 -3.92 -3.46
N PHE A 2 9.34 -4.53 -3.41
CA PHE A 2 8.24 -4.01 -2.58
C PHE A 2 8.63 -3.88 -1.09
N TRP A 3 9.08 -4.97 -0.48
CA TRP A 3 9.45 -4.98 0.95
C TRP A 3 10.58 -4.02 1.27
N GLU A 4 11.55 -3.84 0.38
CA GLU A 4 12.61 -2.84 0.57
C GLU A 4 12.03 -1.43 0.66
N VAL A 5 11.13 -1.05 -0.26
CA VAL A 5 10.46 0.25 -0.22
C VAL A 5 9.61 0.39 1.04
N PHE A 6 8.85 -0.65 1.40
CA PHE A 6 8.04 -0.63 2.61
C PHE A 6 8.91 -0.48 3.88
N HIS A 7 10.06 -1.13 3.94
CA HIS A 7 10.95 -1.02 5.09
C HIS A 7 11.62 0.36 5.20
N GLU A 8 11.89 1.02 4.07
CA GLU A 8 12.38 2.41 4.01
C GLU A 8 11.36 3.44 4.49
N PHE A 9 10.07 3.13 4.52
CA PHE A 9 9.06 4.04 5.05
C PHE A 9 9.28 4.30 6.54
N ASN A 10 9.03 5.56 6.93
CA ASN A 10 8.94 5.94 8.34
C ASN A 10 7.70 5.31 8.99
N ILE A 11 7.53 5.50 10.30
CA ILE A 11 6.43 4.88 11.03
C ILE A 11 5.05 5.40 10.59
N ASP A 12 4.95 6.67 10.22
CA ASP A 12 3.70 7.30 9.81
C ASP A 12 3.23 6.79 8.45
N ASP A 13 4.15 6.62 7.51
CA ASP A 13 3.85 6.06 6.19
C ASP A 13 3.55 4.56 6.27
N LYS A 14 4.15 3.83 7.22
CA LYS A 14 3.76 2.45 7.53
C LYS A 14 2.32 2.36 8.07
N LYS A 15 1.90 3.31 8.92
CA LYS A 15 0.51 3.41 9.39
C LYS A 15 -0.46 3.77 8.27
N LYS A 16 -0.11 4.72 7.40
CA LYS A 16 -0.91 5.05 6.20
C LYS A 16 -1.01 3.87 5.24
N PHE A 17 0.06 3.10 5.06
CA PHE A 17 0.01 1.86 4.28
C PHE A 17 -0.95 0.84 4.92
N LEU A 18 -0.92 0.70 6.25
CA LEU A 18 -1.85 -0.20 6.94
C LEU A 18 -3.30 0.24 6.74
N LEU A 19 -3.57 1.55 6.87
CA LEU A 19 -4.88 2.14 6.59
C LEU A 19 -5.29 1.91 5.13
N PHE A 20 -4.40 2.16 4.18
CA PHE A 20 -4.61 1.94 2.75
C PHE A 20 -5.01 0.50 2.46
N LEU A 21 -4.27 -0.46 3.02
CA LEU A 21 -4.44 -1.87 2.71
C LEU A 21 -5.61 -2.51 3.46
N THR A 22 -5.86 -2.11 4.70
CA THR A 22 -6.76 -2.83 5.63
C THR A 22 -7.97 -2.01 6.06
N GLY A 23 -8.03 -0.73 5.71
CA GLY A 23 -9.05 0.20 6.19
C GLY A 23 -8.86 0.66 7.64
N SER A 24 -7.76 0.27 8.31
CA SER A 24 -7.43 0.64 9.69
C SER A 24 -5.94 0.96 9.82
N ASP A 25 -5.59 2.00 10.58
CA ASP A 25 -4.20 2.31 10.94
C ASP A 25 -3.74 1.57 12.22
N ARG A 26 -4.61 0.74 12.80
CA ARG A 26 -4.38 0.00 14.04
C ARG A 26 -4.07 -1.47 13.78
N VAL A 27 -3.06 -1.97 14.47
CA VAL A 27 -2.73 -3.40 14.50
C VAL A 27 -3.83 -4.15 15.29
N PRO A 28 -4.32 -5.31 14.80
CA PRO A 28 -5.27 -6.12 15.54
C PRO A 28 -4.74 -6.53 16.91
N ILE A 29 -5.63 -6.77 17.88
CA ILE A 29 -5.24 -7.23 19.22
C ILE A 29 -4.46 -8.56 19.20
N MET A 30 -4.70 -9.39 18.18
CA MET A 30 -3.97 -10.63 17.93
C MET A 30 -2.55 -10.42 17.37
N GLY A 31 -2.14 -9.17 17.18
CA GLY A 31 -0.83 -8.75 16.68
C GLY A 31 -0.70 -8.75 15.15
N MET A 32 0.49 -8.35 14.66
CA MET A 32 0.79 -8.23 13.23
C MET A 32 0.59 -9.53 12.44
N LYS A 33 0.75 -10.69 13.09
CA LYS A 33 0.55 -12.02 12.49
C LYS A 33 -0.89 -12.23 11.98
N ALA A 34 -1.85 -11.48 12.49
CA ALA A 34 -3.24 -11.54 12.04
C ALA A 34 -3.47 -10.79 10.71
N ILE A 35 -2.57 -9.88 10.34
CA ILE A 35 -2.61 -9.15 9.07
C ILE A 35 -1.96 -10.03 8.00
N LYS A 36 -2.79 -10.66 7.17
CA LYS A 36 -2.33 -11.40 5.99
C LYS A 36 -2.40 -10.47 4.78
N ILE A 37 -1.24 -10.13 4.24
CA ILE A 37 -1.12 -9.28 3.05
C ILE A 37 -1.02 -10.18 1.82
N TYR A 38 -1.93 -9.99 0.88
CA TYR A 38 -1.86 -10.62 -0.43
C TYR A 38 -1.41 -9.57 -1.45
N ILE A 39 -0.44 -9.89 -2.30
CA ILE A 39 0.03 -8.99 -3.35
C ILE A 39 -0.14 -9.72 -4.67
N GLN A 40 -0.92 -9.13 -5.58
CA GLN A 40 -1.08 -9.67 -6.93
C GLN A 40 -0.58 -8.66 -7.97
N PRO A 41 0.05 -9.14 -9.05
CA PRO A 41 0.58 -8.25 -10.08
C PRO A 41 -0.52 -7.75 -11.02
N THR A 42 -0.39 -6.51 -11.51
CA THR A 42 -1.19 -5.99 -12.63
C THR A 42 -0.33 -5.70 -13.85
N LEU A 43 -0.96 -5.52 -15.02
CA LEU A 43 -0.27 -5.47 -16.32
C LEU A 43 0.34 -4.11 -16.65
N ASP A 44 -0.32 -3.00 -16.31
CA ASP A 44 0.08 -1.65 -16.73
C ASP A 44 0.78 -0.89 -15.59
N ASP A 45 2.04 -0.56 -15.83
CA ASP A 45 2.91 0.11 -14.86
C ASP A 45 2.68 1.64 -14.74
N ASN A 46 1.70 2.19 -15.46
CA ASN A 46 1.28 3.58 -15.33
C ASN A 46 0.30 3.80 -14.18
N PHE A 47 -0.46 2.77 -13.81
CA PHE A 47 -1.45 2.86 -12.74
C PHE A 47 -0.81 2.97 -11.35
N LEU A 48 -1.58 3.49 -10.40
CA LEU A 48 -1.25 3.44 -8.97
C LEU A 48 -1.55 2.04 -8.43
N PRO A 49 -0.92 1.63 -7.32
CA PRO A 49 -1.37 0.46 -6.59
C PRO A 49 -2.81 0.65 -6.10
N VAL A 50 -3.59 -0.43 -6.08
CA VAL A 50 -4.98 -0.43 -5.61
C VAL A 50 -5.11 -1.43 -4.48
N ALA A 51 -5.80 -1.04 -3.40
CA ALA A 51 -6.05 -1.91 -2.27
C ALA A 51 -7.52 -2.33 -2.22
N HIS A 52 -7.75 -3.62 -2.01
CA HIS A 52 -9.06 -4.19 -1.73
C HIS A 52 -9.12 -4.52 -0.23
N THR A 53 -9.57 -3.54 0.56
CA THR A 53 -9.48 -3.57 2.02
C THR A 53 -10.19 -4.75 2.66
N CYS A 54 -11.34 -5.18 2.10
CA CYS A 54 -12.07 -6.37 2.56
C CYS A 54 -11.23 -7.65 2.56
N PHE A 55 -10.17 -7.70 1.74
CA PHE A 55 -9.35 -8.90 1.52
C PHE A 55 -7.87 -8.71 1.87
N ASN A 56 -7.47 -7.52 2.34
CA ASN A 56 -6.06 -7.13 2.51
C ASN A 56 -5.20 -7.45 1.26
N LEU A 57 -5.80 -7.25 0.08
CA LEU A 57 -5.20 -7.54 -1.22
C LEU A 57 -4.69 -6.25 -1.85
N LEU A 58 -3.43 -6.25 -2.28
CA LEU A 58 -2.77 -5.18 -2.98
C LEU A 58 -2.56 -5.57 -4.45
N ASP A 59 -3.26 -4.89 -5.34
CA ASP A 59 -2.98 -4.88 -6.77
C ASP A 59 -1.77 -4.00 -7.01
N LEU A 60 -0.63 -4.62 -7.32
CA LEU A 60 0.64 -3.95 -7.48
C LEU A 60 1.11 -4.04 -8.94
N PRO A 61 1.13 -2.91 -9.68
CA PRO A 61 1.72 -2.90 -11.01
C PRO A 61 3.19 -3.36 -11.00
N LYS A 62 3.59 -4.04 -12.08
CA LYS A 62 4.98 -4.51 -12.28
C LYS A 62 5.90 -3.34 -12.66
N TYR A 63 6.17 -2.45 -11.71
CA TYR A 63 7.08 -1.32 -11.92
C TYR A 63 8.49 -1.80 -12.27
N LYS A 64 9.13 -1.14 -13.25
CA LYS A 64 10.47 -1.50 -13.72
C LYS A 64 11.60 -1.05 -12.80
N SER A 65 11.34 -0.15 -11.85
CA SER A 65 12.36 0.38 -10.95
C SER A 65 11.84 0.60 -9.53
N LYS A 66 12.75 0.51 -8.57
CA LYS A 66 12.49 0.78 -7.15
C LYS A 66 11.99 2.21 -6.92
N GLY A 67 12.57 3.17 -7.64
CA GLY A 67 12.14 4.57 -7.59
C GLY A 67 10.69 4.77 -8.05
N LYS A 68 10.28 4.13 -9.14
CA LYS A 68 8.89 4.20 -9.63
C LYS A 68 7.91 3.55 -8.64
N LEU A 69 8.27 2.38 -8.08
CA LEU A 69 7.46 1.74 -7.04
C LEU A 69 7.34 2.63 -5.80
N LYS A 70 8.44 3.19 -5.31
CA LYS A 70 8.44 4.10 -4.14
C LYS A 70 7.56 5.32 -4.39
N TYR A 71 7.73 5.98 -5.53
CA TYR A 71 6.94 7.14 -5.89
C TYR A 71 5.44 6.81 -5.95
N LYS A 72 5.05 5.80 -6.74
CA LYS A 72 3.63 5.43 -6.94
C LYS A 72 2.97 4.89 -5.66
N LEU A 73 3.68 4.09 -4.87
CA LEU A 73 3.16 3.58 -3.60
C LEU A 73 3.00 4.70 -2.58
N THR A 74 3.95 5.62 -2.48
CA THR A 74 3.84 6.80 -1.60
C THR A 74 2.65 7.66 -2.00
N GLN A 75 2.46 7.90 -3.31
CA GLN A 75 1.28 8.63 -3.80
C GLN A 75 -0.02 7.93 -3.38
N ALA A 76 -0.14 6.61 -3.60
CA ALA A 76 -1.36 5.86 -3.25
C ALA A 76 -1.70 5.89 -1.77
N ILE A 77 -0.72 5.68 -0.86
CA ILE A 77 -1.00 5.66 0.59
C ILE A 77 -1.35 7.05 1.15
N HIS A 78 -0.88 8.12 0.51
CA HIS A 78 -1.18 9.50 0.91
C HIS A 78 -2.53 10.00 0.36
N GLN A 79 -3.04 9.41 -0.72
CA GLN A 79 -4.32 9.76 -1.34
C GLN A 79 -5.49 8.90 -0.83
N THR A 80 -5.35 8.32 0.37
CA THR A 80 -6.35 7.42 0.98
C THR A 80 -7.51 8.12 1.68
N GLN A 81 -7.38 9.42 1.93
CA GLN A 81 -8.43 10.22 2.57
C GLN A 81 -8.76 11.42 1.70
N GLY A 82 -10.05 11.58 1.39
CA GLY A 82 -10.58 12.68 0.59
C GLY A 82 -10.85 12.28 -0.86
N PHE A 83 -12.10 12.43 -1.28
CA PHE A 83 -12.40 12.66 -2.69
C PHE A 83 -11.74 13.98 -3.02
N SER A 84 -10.66 13.97 -3.81
CA SER A 84 -9.97 15.20 -4.25
C SER A 84 -10.85 16.00 -5.22
N LEU A 85 -12.02 16.42 -4.77
CA LEU A 85 -12.93 17.37 -5.42
C LEU A 85 -12.37 18.77 -5.17
N VAL A 86 -11.32 19.13 -5.91
CA VAL A 86 -10.93 20.53 -6.14
C VAL A 86 -10.56 20.72 -7.60
#